data_AF-A0A1Q8JZB6-F1
#
_entry.id   AF-A0A1Q8JZB6-F1
#
_cell.length_a   1.000
_cell.length_b   1.000
_cell.length_c   1.000
_cell.angle_alpha   90.00
_cell.angle_beta   90.00
_cell.angle_gamma   90.00
#
_symmetry.space_group_name_H-M   'P 1'
#
loop_
_entity.id
_entity.type
_entity.pdbx_description
1 polymer ?
#
loop_
_entity_poly.entity_id
_entity_poly.type
_entity_poly.pdbx_seq_one_letter_code
_entity_poly.pdbx_strand_id
1 'polypeptide(L)'
;MEDQDVRRYLNRLGIRNHPGTSIQALKLLHTAHVERVAHENLSIHIGESRSIDPLQAAKDIIGGRGGCCHHLNGAFFELLNTLRCSQ
;
A
#
# COMPACT_ATOMS: atom_id res chain seq x y z
N MET A 1 1.86 3.42 9.94
CA MET A 1 0.46 3.89 9.75
C MET A 1 -0.36 3.37 10.93
N GLU A 2 -1.59 3.85 11.14
CA GLU A 2 -2.42 3.38 12.27
C GLU A 2 -3.17 2.09 11.92
N ASP A 3 -3.68 1.37 12.92
CA ASP A 3 -4.44 0.12 12.72
C ASP A 3 -5.65 0.30 11.79
N GLN A 4 -6.28 1.48 11.83
CA GLN A 4 -7.38 1.80 10.92
C GLN A 4 -6.90 1.89 9.46
N ASP A 5 -5.73 2.48 9.23
CA ASP A 5 -5.13 2.56 7.90
C ASP A 5 -4.75 1.17 7.39
N VAL A 6 -4.21 0.30 8.24
CA VAL A 6 -3.93 -1.11 7.89
C VAL A 6 -5.20 -1.81 7.41
N ARG A 7 -6.31 -1.69 8.16
CA ARG A 7 -7.60 -2.28 7.75
C ARG A 7 -8.07 -1.73 6.41
N ARG A 8 -7.98 -0.41 6.20
CA ARG A 8 -8.39 0.21 4.93
C ARG A 8 -7.51 -0.24 3.76
N TYR A 9 -6.20 -0.36 3.98
CA TYR A 9 -5.26 -0.86 2.99
C TYR A 9 -5.56 -2.32 2.63
N LEU A 10 -5.71 -3.20 3.62
CA LEU A 10 -6.08 -4.60 3.38
C LEU A 10 -7.41 -4.71 2.61
N ASN A 11 -8.38 -3.85 2.95
CA ASN A 11 -9.65 -3.79 2.24
C ASN A 11 -9.47 -3.33 0.77
N ARG A 12 -8.58 -2.37 0.51
CA ARG A 12 -8.19 -1.95 -0.86
C ARG A 12 -7.56 -3.08 -1.66
N LEU A 13 -6.87 -4.01 -0.97
CA LEU A 13 -6.32 -5.24 -1.53
C LEU A 13 -7.34 -6.40 -1.61
N GLY A 14 -8.58 -6.20 -1.17
CA GLY A 14 -9.61 -7.25 -1.14
C GLY A 14 -9.37 -8.32 -0.06
N ILE A 15 -8.56 -8.02 0.95
CA ILE A 15 -8.21 -8.92 2.05
C ILE A 15 -9.01 -8.52 3.29
N ARG A 16 -9.89 -9.41 3.75
CA ARG A 16 -10.80 -9.13 4.88
C ARG A 16 -10.18 -9.36 6.25
N ASN A 17 -9.26 -10.32 6.35
CA ASN A 17 -8.66 -10.74 7.61
C ASN A 17 -7.15 -10.48 7.59
N HIS A 18 -6.58 -10.27 8.78
CA HIS A 18 -5.12 -10.14 8.92
C HIS A 18 -4.43 -11.43 8.42
N PRO A 19 -3.56 -11.37 7.39
CA PRO A 19 -3.02 -12.57 6.75
C PRO A 19 -1.89 -13.25 7.54
N GLY A 20 -1.41 -12.64 8.63
CA GLY A 20 -0.27 -13.11 9.42
C GLY A 20 1.07 -12.68 8.82
N THR A 21 2.18 -13.21 9.35
CA THR A 21 3.56 -12.83 8.97
C THR A 21 4.33 -13.93 8.23
N SER A 22 3.64 -14.83 7.54
CA SER A 22 4.25 -15.93 6.79
C SER A 22 4.68 -15.53 5.37
N ILE A 23 5.49 -16.38 4.71
CA ILE A 23 5.84 -16.20 3.29
C ILE A 23 4.58 -16.24 2.41
N GLN A 24 3.61 -17.08 2.76
CA GLN A 24 2.33 -17.16 2.05
C GLN A 24 1.55 -15.84 2.20
N ALA A 25 1.55 -15.24 3.39
CA ALA A 25 0.95 -13.94 3.63
C ALA A 25 1.61 -12.84 2.80
N LEU A 26 2.94 -12.81 2.74
CA LEU A 26 3.68 -11.86 1.92
C LEU A 26 3.34 -12.00 0.42
N LYS A 27 3.31 -13.23 -0.10
CA LYS A 27 2.92 -13.49 -1.50
C LYS A 27 1.50 -13.05 -1.81
N LEU A 28 0.55 -13.33 -0.90
CA LEU A 28 -0.84 -12.89 -1.02
C LEU A 28 -0.92 -11.36 -1.07
N LEU A 29 -0.29 -10.68 -0.12
CA LEU A 29 -0.27 -9.22 -0.03
C LEU A 29 0.34 -8.59 -1.29
N HIS A 30 1.49 -9.09 -1.73
CA HIS A 30 2.19 -8.56 -2.90
C HIS A 30 1.38 -8.76 -4.18
N THR A 31 0.85 -9.97 -4.39
CA THR A 31 0.00 -10.29 -5.56
C THR A 31 -1.21 -9.38 -5.60
N ALA A 32 -1.92 -9.26 -4.47
CA ALA A 32 -3.10 -8.40 -4.39
C ALA A 32 -2.77 -6.92 -4.61
N HIS A 33 -1.61 -6.44 -4.14
CA HIS A 33 -1.15 -5.08 -4.37
C HIS A 33 -0.92 -4.79 -5.86
N VAL A 34 -0.18 -5.66 -6.55
CA VAL A 34 0.07 -5.53 -7.99
C VAL A 34 -1.22 -5.60 -8.82
N GLU A 35 -2.14 -6.49 -8.46
CA GLU A 35 -3.40 -6.64 -9.20
C GLU A 35 -4.36 -5.47 -9.02
N ARG A 36 -4.37 -4.85 -7.84
CA ARG A 36 -5.44 -3.92 -7.45
C ARG A 36 -5.00 -2.47 -7.40
N VAL A 37 -3.71 -2.18 -7.28
CA VAL A 37 -3.19 -0.81 -7.23
C VAL A 37 -2.48 -0.50 -8.52
N ALA A 38 -2.99 0.48 -9.26
CA ALA A 38 -2.46 0.83 -10.57
C ALA A 38 -1.05 1.42 -10.46
N HIS A 39 -0.14 0.92 -11.29
CA HIS A 39 1.13 1.59 -11.56
C HIS A 39 0.90 2.70 -12.59
N GLU A 40 1.07 3.95 -12.16
CA GLU A 40 0.72 5.13 -12.96
C GLU A 40 1.67 6.31 -12.72
N ASN A 41 1.69 7.26 -13.66
CA ASN A 41 2.54 8.46 -13.63
C ASN A 41 1.75 9.76 -13.92
N LEU A 42 0.44 9.76 -13.69
CA LEU A 42 -0.46 10.87 -14.00
C LEU A 42 -0.04 12.16 -13.30
N SER A 43 0.37 12.10 -12.03
CA SER A 43 0.83 13.27 -11.28
C SER A 43 2.02 13.97 -11.94
N ILE A 44 2.93 13.21 -12.54
CA ILE A 44 4.08 13.78 -13.26
C ILE A 44 3.58 14.53 -14.49
N HIS A 45 2.66 13.93 -15.25
CA HIS A 45 2.13 14.53 -16.49
C HIS A 45 1.28 15.77 -16.26
N ILE A 46 0.60 15.87 -15.12
CA ILE A 46 -0.20 17.05 -14.74
C ILE A 46 0.58 18.07 -13.90
N GLY A 47 1.88 17.84 -13.64
CA GLY A 47 2.71 18.73 -12.83
C GLY A 47 2.34 18.77 -11.33
N GLU A 48 1.64 17.76 -10.83
CA GLU A 48 1.31 17.60 -9.41
C GLU A 48 2.51 17.00 -8.66
N SER A 49 3.09 17.77 -7.74
CA SER A 49 4.12 17.25 -6.85
C SER A 49 3.48 16.37 -5.76
N ARG A 50 3.86 15.09 -5.73
CA ARG A 50 3.46 14.14 -4.69
C ARG A 50 4.65 13.73 -3.84
N SER A 51 4.39 13.56 -2.55
CA SER A 51 5.38 13.04 -1.61
C SER A 51 5.65 11.57 -1.89
N ILE A 52 6.94 11.19 -1.85
CA ILE A 52 7.40 9.80 -1.87
C ILE A 52 7.54 9.21 -0.46
N ASP A 53 7.17 9.96 0.58
CA ASP A 53 7.15 9.46 1.96
C ASP A 53 6.25 8.21 2.06
N PRO A 54 6.74 7.10 2.66
CA PRO A 54 6.00 5.84 2.74
C PRO A 54 4.60 5.97 3.37
N LEU A 55 4.46 6.78 4.43
CA LEU A 55 3.19 6.96 5.11
C LEU A 55 2.22 7.77 4.24
N GLN A 56 2.69 8.84 3.60
CA GLN A 56 1.86 9.60 2.68
C GLN A 56 1.45 8.78 1.45
N ALA A 57 2.37 8.01 0.88
CA ALA A 57 2.09 7.11 -0.24
C ALA A 57 1.03 6.05 0.14
N ALA A 58 1.10 5.49 1.36
CA ALA A 58 0.08 4.58 1.85
C ALA A 58 -1.30 5.24 1.97
N LYS A 59 -1.36 6.47 2.50
CA LYS A 59 -2.62 7.23 2.59
C LYS A 59 -3.23 7.50 1.22
N ASP A 60 -2.41 7.81 0.23
CA ASP A 60 -2.87 8.02 -1.14
C ASP A 60 -3.45 6.74 -1.76
N ILE A 61 -2.78 5.59 -1.58
CA ILE A 61 -3.27 4.29 -2.08
C ILE A 61 -4.57 3.89 -1.39
N ILE A 62 -4.66 4.10 -0.08
CA ILE A 62 -5.91 3.94 0.69
C ILE A 62 -7.01 4.86 0.15
N GLY A 63 -6.66 6.07 -0.29
CA GLY A 63 -7.54 7.03 -0.94
C GLY A 63 -7.93 6.69 -2.38
N GLY A 64 -7.46 5.56 -2.91
CA GLY A 64 -7.82 5.06 -4.24
C GLY A 64 -6.85 5.43 -5.34
N ARG A 65 -5.77 6.15 -5.04
CA ARG A 65 -4.75 6.50 -6.03
C ARG A 65 -3.83 5.32 -6.34
N GLY A 66 -3.21 5.38 -7.52
CA GLY A 66 -2.02 4.61 -7.84
C GLY A 66 -0.74 5.39 -7.55
N GLY A 67 0.34 4.97 -8.21
CA GLY A 67 1.56 5.75 -8.29
C GLY A 67 2.68 5.05 -9.05
N CYS A 68 3.80 5.74 -9.19
CA CYS A 68 5.03 5.14 -9.70
C CYS A 68 5.68 4.23 -8.65
N CYS A 69 6.76 3.54 -9.03
CA CYS A 69 7.46 2.56 -8.19
C CYS A 69 7.79 3.05 -6.77
N HIS A 70 8.23 4.30 -6.59
CA HIS A 70 8.54 4.84 -5.26
C HIS A 70 7.31 4.91 -4.36
N HIS A 71 6.16 5.32 -4.91
CA HIS A 71 4.90 5.38 -4.16
C HIS A 71 4.39 3.98 -3.81
N LEU A 72 4.38 3.06 -4.79
CA LEU A 72 3.87 1.71 -4.57
C LEU A 72 4.74 0.95 -3.57
N ASN A 73 6.07 0.95 -3.77
CA ASN A 73 6.99 0.24 -2.89
C ASN A 73 7.05 0.87 -1.49
N GLY A 74 7.01 2.21 -1.40
CA GLY A 74 6.97 2.91 -0.11
C GLY A 74 5.71 2.57 0.68
N ALA A 75 4.54 2.64 0.04
CA ALA A 75 3.29 2.28 0.67
C ALA A 75 3.22 0.80 1.08
N PHE A 76 3.74 -0.10 0.25
CA PHE A 76 3.79 -1.52 0.56
C PHE A 76 4.77 -1.82 1.71
N PHE A 77 5.92 -1.14 1.74
CA PHE A 77 6.85 -1.18 2.87
C PHE A 77 6.15 -0.74 4.16
N GLU A 78 5.42 0.38 4.15
CA GLU A 78 4.74 0.90 5.33
C GLU A 78 3.68 -0.08 5.86
N LEU A 79 2.96 -0.77 4.96
CA LEU A 79 2.01 -1.82 5.31
C LEU A 79 2.72 -2.98 6.02
N LEU A 80 3.79 -3.53 5.41
CA LEU A 80 4.54 -4.65 5.99
C LEU A 80 5.20 -4.26 7.32
N ASN A 81 5.74 -3.04 7.41
CA ASN A 81 6.36 -2.49 8.60
C ASN A 81 5.37 -2.33 9.76
N THR A 82 4.10 -2.09 9.47
CA THR A 82 3.07 -2.01 10.51
C THR A 82 2.61 -3.41 10.92
N LEU A 83 2.33 -4.30 9.95
CA LEU A 83 1.90 -5.69 10.21
C LEU A 83 2.91 -6.52 11.02
N ARG A 84 4.21 -6.22 10.92
CA ARG A 84 5.24 -6.91 11.70
C ARG A 84 5.27 -6.50 13.19
N CYS A 85 4.79 -5.30 13.52
CA CYS A 85 4.87 -4.73 14.87
C CYS A 85 3.60 -4.99 15.71
N SER A 86 2.49 -5.39 15.09
CA SER A 86 1.21 -5.63 15.75
C SER A 86 1.07 -7.05 16.35
N GLN A 87 2.17 -7.65 16.85
CA GLN A 87 2.18 -8.93 17.58
C GLN A 87 2.44 -8.73 19.07
#